data_AF-A0A661FT46-F1
#
_entry.id   AF-A0A661FT46-F1
#
_cell.length_a   1.000
_cell.length_b   1.000
_cell.length_c   1.000
_cell.angle_alpha   90.00
_cell.angle_beta   90.00
_cell.angle_gamma   90.00
#
_symmetry.space_group_name_H-M   'P 1'
#
loop_
_entity.id
_entity.type
_entity.pdbx_description
1 polymer ?
#
loop_
_entity_poly.entity_id
_entity_poly.type
_entity_poly.pdbx_seq_one_letter_code
_entity_poly.pdbx_strand_id
1 'polypeptide(L)' 'EKLCRQFDVIKEKMLYGRKFMGIERSTFLIDAKGKLRQEWRKVKVKGHAAEVLAAVKNC' A
#
# COMPACT_ATOMS: atom_id res chain seq x y z
N GLU A 1 12.75 -5.90 7.33
CA GLU A 1 11.82 -5.36 6.32
C GLU A 1 11.65 -6.25 5.07
N LYS A 2 11.58 -7.58 5.20
CA LYS A 2 11.51 -8.48 4.03
C LYS A 2 10.25 -8.24 3.18
N LEU A 3 9.09 -8.20 3.84
CA LEU A 3 7.82 -7.93 3.17
C LEU A 3 7.74 -6.51 2.58
N CYS A 4 8.21 -5.49 3.30
CA CYS A 4 8.17 -4.11 2.78
C CYS A 4 8.98 -3.95 1.48
N ARG A 5 10.07 -4.71 1.34
CA ARG A 5 10.86 -4.75 0.11
C ARG A 5 10.16 -5.56 -0.98
N GLN A 6 9.59 -6.72 -0.64
CA GLN A 6 8.81 -7.54 -1.58
C GLN A 6 7.61 -6.80 -2.16
N PHE A 7 6.91 -6.01 -1.35
CA PHE A 7 5.79 -5.16 -1.78
C PHE A 7 6.24 -3.81 -2.34
N ASP A 8 7.54 -3.52 -2.42
CA ASP A 8 8.09 -2.27 -2.94
C ASP A 8 7.47 -1.01 -2.30
N VAL A 9 7.31 -1.02 -0.97
CA VAL A 9 6.74 0.13 -0.21
C VAL A 9 7.80 1.01 0.44
N ILE A 10 9.07 0.62 0.39
CA ILE A 10 10.18 1.45 0.88
C ILE A 10 10.56 2.45 -0.21
N LYS A 11 10.18 3.72 -0.03
CA LYS A 11 10.41 4.78 -1.01
C LYS A 11 11.32 5.86 -0.45
N GLU A 12 12.09 6.49 -1.34
CA GLU A 12 12.82 7.71 -0.99
C GLU A 12 11.82 8.85 -0.76
N LYS A 13 12.00 9.56 0.34
CA LYS A 13 11.24 10.77 0.69
C LYS A 13 12.22 11.89 0.98
N MET A 14 11.81 13.12 0.67
CA MET A 14 12.52 14.32 1.04
C MET A 14 11.79 15.03 2.16
N LEU A 15 12.47 15.30 3.27
CA LEU A 15 11.92 16.01 4.42
C LEU A 15 12.98 17.01 4.88
N TYR A 16 12.60 18.29 4.87
CA TYR A 16 13.49 19.40 5.21
C TYR A 16 14.84 19.35 4.46
N GLY A 17 14.80 19.10 3.15
CA GLY A 17 15.99 19.04 2.30
C GLY A 17 16.87 17.79 2.49
N ARG A 18 16.51 16.87 3.39
CA ARG A 18 17.21 15.61 3.60
C ARG A 18 16.48 14.45 2.96
N LYS A 19 17.23 13.55 2.32
CA LYS A 19 16.71 12.29 1.77
C LYS A 19 16.68 11.23 2.86
N PHE A 20 15.56 10.50 2.96
CA PHE A 20 15.42 9.36 3.86
C PHE A 20 14.54 8.30 3.19
N MET A 21 14.79 7.04 3.54
CA MET A 21 13.91 5.95 3.12
C MET A 21 12.78 5.82 4.13
N GLY A 22 11.55 5.70 3.65
CA GLY A 22 10.39 5.52 4.52
C GLY A 22 9.32 4.66 3.87
N ILE A 23 8.48 4.07 4.71
CA ILE A 23 7.33 3.29 4.24
C ILE A 23 6.31 4.24 3.60
N GLU A 24 5.91 3.94 2.37
CA GLU A 24 4.75 4.52 1.71
C GLU A 24 3.49 3.76 2.13
N ARG A 25 2.51 4.46 2.70
CA ARG A 25 1.24 3.84 3.14
C ARG A 25 0.56 3.22 1.92
N SER A 26 0.46 1.89 1.95
CA SER A 26 -0.05 1.10 0.85
C SER A 26 -0.97 0.00 1.38
N THR A 27 -1.88 -0.49 0.55
CA THR A 27 -2.78 -1.61 0.87
C THR A 27 -2.83 -2.53 -0.34
N PHE A 28 -2.91 -3.83 -0.09
CA PHE A 28 -2.90 -4.86 -1.13
C PHE A 28 -4.06 -5.82 -0.86
N LEU A 29 -4.87 -6.09 -1.87
CA LEU A 29 -5.94 -7.08 -1.85
C LEU A 29 -5.44 -8.34 -2.54
N ILE A 30 -5.30 -9.42 -1.78
CA ILE A 30 -4.85 -10.73 -2.25
C ILE A 30 -6.01 -11.72 -2.08
N ASP A 31 -6.32 -12.48 -3.12
CA ASP A 31 -7.42 -13.45 -3.08
C ASP A 31 -7.04 -14.77 -2.39
N ALA A 32 -8.01 -15.67 -2.26
CA ALA A 32 -7.83 -17.00 -1.66
C ALA A 32 -6.83 -17.90 -2.42
N LYS A 33 -6.47 -17.58 -3.67
CA LYS A 33 -5.46 -18.30 -4.47
C LYS A 33 -4.07 -17.65 -4.35
N GLY A 34 -3.91 -16.62 -3.51
CA GLY A 34 -2.67 -15.88 -3.34
C GLY A 34 -2.37 -14.89 -4.47
N LYS A 35 -3.35 -14.58 -5.34
CA LYS A 35 -3.17 -13.62 -6.43
C LYS A 35 -3.47 -12.20 -5.96
N LEU A 36 -2.56 -11.28 -6.23
CA LEU A 36 -2.81 -9.84 -6.05
C LEU A 36 -3.91 -9.39 -7.03
N ARG A 37 -5.03 -8.92 -6.48
CA ARG A 37 -6.19 -8.44 -7.23
C ARG A 37 -6.19 -6.94 -7.40
N GLN A 38 -5.75 -6.22 -6.37
CA GLN A 38 -5.70 -4.78 -6.38
C GLN A 38 -4.62 -4.27 -5.42
N GLU A 39 -4.05 -3.12 -5.72
CA GLU A 39 -3.15 -2.41 -4.82
C GLU A 39 -3.49 -0.92 -4.78
N TRP A 40 -3.29 -0.32 -3.61
CA TRP A 40 -3.42 1.10 -3.37
C TRP A 40 -2.10 1.61 -2.82
N ARG A 41 -1.56 2.66 -3.43
CA ARG A 41 -0.27 3.29 -3.10
C ARG A 41 -0.52 4.75 -2.71
N LYS A 42 0.41 5.37 -1.97
CA LYS A 42 0.26 6.76 -1.48
C LYS A 42 -1.09 7.03 -0.82
N VAL A 43 -1.58 6.07 -0.04
CA VAL A 43 -2.94 6.07 0.52
C VAL A 43 -3.17 7.29 1.42
N LYS A 44 -4.30 7.97 1.20
CA LYS A 44 -4.89 8.92 2.16
C LYS A 44 -5.81 8.15 3.09
N VAL A 45 -5.71 8.36 4.40
CA VAL A 45 -6.41 7.54 5.40
C VAL A 45 -7.94 7.71 5.34
N LYS A 46 -8.42 8.94 5.11
CA LYS A 46 -9.86 9.25 5.14
C LYS A 46 -10.59 8.49 4.02
N GLY A 47 -11.53 7.62 4.40
CA GLY A 47 -12.36 6.84 3.47
C GLY A 47 -11.73 5.54 2.96
N HIS A 48 -10.44 5.33 3.14
CA HIS A 48 -9.70 4.22 2.53
C HIS A 48 -10.24 2.84 2.92
N ALA A 49 -10.59 2.63 4.19
CA ALA A 49 -11.13 1.34 4.63
C ALA A 49 -12.45 0.99 3.93
N ALA A 50 -13.31 1.98 3.66
CA ALA A 50 -14.56 1.75 2.95
C ALA A 50 -14.32 1.44 1.46
N GLU A 51 -13.35 2.10 0.84
CA GLU A 51 -12.90 1.80 -0.53
C GLU A 51 -12.39 0.36 -0.65
N VAL A 52 -11.52 -0.06 0.27
CA VAL A 52 -10.99 -1.43 0.31
C VAL A 52 -12.12 -2.44 0.51
N LEU A 53 -13.06 -2.17 1.42
CA LEU A 53 -14.22 -3.04 1.63
C LEU A 53 -15.10 -3.17 0.37
N ALA A 54 -15.32 -2.07 -0.34
CA ALA A 54 -16.07 -2.09 -1.60
C ALA A 54 -15.36 -2.94 -2.66
N ALA A 55 -14.04 -2.81 -2.79
CA ALA A 55 -13.24 -3.63 -3.70
C ALA A 55 -13.29 -5.13 -3.36
N VAL A 56 -13.24 -5.48 -2.07
CA VAL A 56 -13.38 -6.87 -1.61
C VAL A 56 -14.73 -7.47 -2.00
N LYS A 57 -15.81 -6.69 -1.90
CA LYS A 57 -17.18 -7.16 -2.21
C LYS A 57 -17.44 -7.35 -3.71
N ASN A 58 -16.69 -6.69 -4.57
CA ASN A 58 -16.85 -6.71 -6.02
C ASN A 58 -15.87 -7.67 -6.73
N CYS A 59 -15.11 -8.47 -5.97
CA CYS A 59 -14.15 -9.45 -6.49
C CYS A 59 -14.74 -10.86 -6.60
#